data_AF-A0AAI9DG10-F1
#
_entry.id   AF-A0AAI9DG10-F1
#
_cell.length_a   1.000
_cell.length_b   1.000
_cell.length_c   1.000
_cell.angle_alpha   90.00
_cell.angle_beta   90.00
_cell.angle_gamma   90.00
#
_symmetry.space_group_name_H-M   'P 1'
#
loop_
_entity.id
_entity.type
_entity.pdbx_description
1 polymer ?
#
loop_
_entity_poly.entity_id
_entity_poly.type
_entity_poly.pdbx_seq_one_letter_code
_entity_poly.pdbx_strand_id
1 'polypeptide(L)'
;MQKTQSEFELEQDLIQRLTTDLHYDWVDVHDEASMKANLRVQIEVHNKLQHAPLTDGEFERVYLHLTAGNTVFERAKVLRDYYSLSRDDGSTKWIRFINKEDWCVFS
;
A
#
# COMPACT_ATOMS: atom_id res chain seq x y z
N MET A 1 -10.24 20.50 34.72
CA MET A 1 -9.54 21.28 33.68
C MET A 1 -9.12 20.30 32.59
N GLN A 2 -9.56 20.51 31.35
CA GLN A 2 -9.07 19.73 30.21
C GLN A 2 -7.60 20.11 30.00
N LYS A 3 -6.70 19.15 30.15
CA LYS A 3 -5.27 19.36 29.94
C LYS A 3 -5.06 19.47 28.44
N THR A 4 -4.84 20.67 27.92
CA THR A 4 -4.46 20.89 26.53
C THR A 4 -3.01 20.44 26.36
N GLN A 5 -2.82 19.26 25.74
CA GLN A 5 -1.52 18.82 25.25
C GLN A 5 -1.17 19.60 23.97
N SER A 6 0.12 19.79 23.72
CA SER A 6 0.60 20.31 22.45
C SER A 6 0.33 19.33 21.30
N GLU A 7 0.26 19.81 20.06
CA GLU A 7 0.14 18.96 18.87
C GLU A 7 1.26 17.91 18.82
N PHE A 8 2.48 18.32 19.14
CA PHE A 8 3.64 17.42 19.23
C PHE A 8 3.42 16.27 20.23
N GLU A 9 2.93 16.56 21.44
CA GLU A 9 2.63 15.52 22.44
C GLU A 9 1.52 14.58 21.95
N LEU A 10 0.48 15.12 21.29
CA LEU A 10 -0.62 14.31 20.73
C LEU A 10 -0.14 13.40 19.60
N GLU A 11 0.76 13.89 18.74
CA GLU A 11 1.36 13.11 17.65
C GLU A 11 2.23 11.98 18.20
N GLN A 12 3.11 12.27 19.16
CA GLN A 12 3.96 11.25 19.79
C GLN A 12 3.14 10.15 20.47
N ASP A 13 2.11 10.52 21.23
CA ASP A 13 1.20 9.58 21.89
C ASP A 13 0.46 8.71 20.85
N LEU A 14 0.04 9.29 19.71
CA LEU A 14 -0.62 8.56 18.64
C LEU A 14 0.32 7.56 17.95
N ILE A 15 1.53 7.98 17.61
CA ILE A 15 2.55 7.11 16.98
C ILE A 15 2.89 5.94 17.92
N GLN A 16 3.06 6.21 19.21
CA GLN A 16 3.35 5.16 20.18
C GLN A 16 2.23 4.13 20.26
N ARG A 17 0.96 4.56 20.27
CA ARG A 17 -0.19 3.65 20.28
C ARG A 17 -0.30 2.82 18.99
N LEU A 18 -0.09 3.45 17.83
CA LEU A 18 -0.11 2.75 16.54
C LEU A 18 0.97 1.66 16.49
N THR A 19 2.19 1.96 16.92
CA THR A 19 3.33 1.04 16.86
C THR A 19 3.30 -0.03 17.95
N THR A 20 2.92 0.32 19.18
CA THR A 20 2.99 -0.58 20.34
C THR A 20 1.74 -1.43 20.50
N ASP A 21 0.55 -0.82 20.44
CA ASP A 21 -0.71 -1.49 20.76
C ASP A 21 -1.36 -2.13 19.52
N LEU A 22 -1.18 -1.50 18.37
CA LEU A 22 -1.82 -1.90 17.12
C LEU A 22 -0.84 -2.51 16.09
N HIS A 23 0.43 -2.62 16.46
CA HIS A 23 1.49 -3.26 15.67
C HIS A 23 1.62 -2.74 14.23
N TYR A 24 1.36 -1.45 14.03
CA TYR A 24 1.68 -0.80 12.76
C TYR A 24 3.19 -0.62 12.65
N ASP A 25 3.76 -1.08 11.54
CA ASP A 25 5.16 -0.87 11.23
C ASP A 25 5.44 0.62 10.97
N TRP A 26 6.49 1.13 11.60
CA TRP A 26 6.99 2.46 11.30
C TRP A 26 7.86 2.40 10.04
N VAL A 27 7.51 3.20 9.04
CA VAL A 27 8.24 3.28 7.76
C VAL A 27 8.71 4.71 7.52
N ASP A 28 9.95 4.83 7.09
CA ASP A 28 10.60 6.12 6.83
C ASP A 28 10.31 6.56 5.38
N VAL A 29 9.22 7.30 5.18
CA VAL A 29 8.77 7.80 3.87
C VAL A 29 8.70 9.32 3.91
N HIS A 30 9.62 9.98 3.20
CA HIS A 30 9.79 11.44 3.23
C HIS A 30 9.49 12.14 1.91
N ASP A 31 9.34 11.37 0.82
CA ASP A 31 9.13 11.90 -0.52
C ASP A 31 8.34 10.93 -1.40
N GLU A 32 8.01 11.38 -2.62
CA GLU A 32 7.27 10.55 -3.58
C GLU A 32 8.06 9.31 -4.01
N ALA A 33 9.39 9.39 -4.08
CA ALA A 33 10.24 8.29 -4.51
C ALA A 33 10.23 7.14 -3.49
N SER A 34 10.43 7.47 -2.21
CA SER A 34 10.31 6.55 -1.07
C SER A 34 8.90 5.98 -0.94
N MET A 35 7.86 6.80 -1.18
CA MET A 35 6.47 6.32 -1.20
C MET A 35 6.24 5.28 -2.31
N LYS A 36 6.73 5.52 -3.53
CA LYS A 36 6.63 4.58 -4.65
C LYS A 36 7.41 3.29 -4.40
N ALA A 37 8.63 3.41 -3.84
CA ALA A 37 9.43 2.25 -3.48
C ALA A 37 8.74 1.38 -2.43
N ASN A 38 8.18 2.00 -1.38
CA ASN A 38 7.40 1.28 -0.37
C ASN A 38 6.15 0.64 -0.97
N LEU A 39 5.41 1.37 -1.83
CA LEU A 39 4.22 0.84 -2.51
C LEU A 39 4.55 -0.41 -3.33
N ARG A 40 5.66 -0.42 -4.07
CA ARG A 40 6.12 -1.60 -4.82
C ARG A 40 6.31 -2.81 -3.92
N VAL A 41 7.03 -2.64 -2.82
CA VAL A 41 7.28 -3.71 -1.84
C VAL A 41 5.97 -4.25 -1.29
N GLN A 42 5.04 -3.38 -0.91
CA GLN A 42 3.75 -3.81 -0.36
C GLN A 42 2.89 -4.56 -1.39
N ILE A 43 2.89 -4.13 -2.67
CA ILE A 43 2.20 -4.84 -3.75
C ILE A 43 2.84 -6.23 -3.97
N GLU A 44 4.16 -6.31 -3.99
CA GLU A 44 4.87 -7.58 -4.17
C GLU A 44 4.60 -8.55 -3.01
N VAL A 45 4.60 -8.05 -1.77
CA VAL A 45 4.26 -8.84 -0.59
C VAL A 45 2.82 -9.34 -0.64
N HIS A 46 1.87 -8.44 -0.89
CA HIS A 46 0.45 -8.74 -0.94
C HIS A 46 0.11 -9.79 -2.01
N ASN A 47 0.80 -9.74 -3.16
CA ASN A 47 0.56 -10.63 -4.30
C ASN A 47 1.45 -11.88 -4.35
N LYS A 48 2.23 -12.12 -3.28
CA LYS A 48 3.17 -13.25 -3.15
C LYS A 48 4.20 -13.30 -4.29
N LEU A 49 4.83 -12.16 -4.58
CA LEU A 49 5.80 -11.96 -5.65
C LEU A 49 7.25 -11.89 -5.15
N GLN A 50 7.53 -12.24 -3.89
CA GLN A 50 8.88 -12.17 -3.32
C GLN A 50 9.91 -13.03 -4.08
N HIS A 51 9.47 -14.14 -4.69
CA HIS A 51 10.33 -15.02 -5.51
C HIS A 51 10.37 -14.66 -6.99
N ALA A 52 9.49 -13.77 -7.45
CA ALA A 52 9.47 -13.27 -8.82
C ALA A 52 8.99 -11.80 -8.82
N PRO A 53 9.82 -10.87 -8.30
CA PRO A 53 9.47 -9.46 -8.13
C PRO A 53 9.07 -8.80 -9.44
N LEU A 54 8.39 -7.65 -9.36
CA LEU A 54 8.05 -6.89 -10.54
C LEU A 54 9.33 -6.34 -11.18
N THR A 55 9.41 -6.30 -12.50
CA THR A 55 10.40 -5.43 -13.18
C THR A 55 9.99 -3.97 -13.04
N ASP A 56 10.90 -3.04 -13.35
CA ASP A 56 10.55 -1.61 -13.32
C ASP A 56 9.42 -1.29 -14.31
N GLY A 57 9.47 -1.87 -15.51
CA GLY A 57 8.41 -1.71 -16.51
C GLY A 57 7.09 -2.34 -16.08
N GLU A 58 7.11 -3.50 -15.42
CA GLU A 58 5.91 -4.11 -14.85
C GLU A 58 5.31 -3.25 -13.73
N PHE A 59 6.14 -2.73 -12.82
CA PHE A 59 5.69 -1.86 -11.74
C PHE A 59 5.09 -0.56 -12.27
N GLU A 60 5.69 0.07 -13.27
CA GLU A 60 5.13 1.29 -13.89
C GLU A 60 3.75 1.03 -14.49
N ARG A 61 3.53 -0.11 -15.16
CA ARG A 61 2.18 -0.49 -15.67
C ARG A 61 1.17 -0.66 -14.54
N VAL A 62 1.57 -1.31 -13.44
CA VAL A 62 0.73 -1.48 -12.25
C VAL A 62 0.42 -0.13 -11.60
N TYR A 63 1.42 0.74 -11.45
CA TYR A 63 1.28 2.06 -10.85
C TYR A 63 0.37 2.98 -11.68
N LEU A 64 0.54 2.99 -13.01
CA LEU A 64 -0.32 3.74 -13.92
C LEU A 64 -1.77 3.27 -13.85
N HIS A 65 -1.98 1.96 -13.74
CA HIS A 65 -3.33 1.42 -13.56
C HIS A 65 -3.93 1.85 -12.22
N LEU A 66 -3.17 1.71 -11.13
CA LEU A 66 -3.62 2.06 -9.77
C LEU A 66 -3.96 3.55 -9.62
N THR A 67 -3.24 4.41 -10.32
CA THR A 67 -3.43 5.88 -10.28
C THR A 67 -4.45 6.38 -11.30
N ALA A 68 -5.06 5.50 -12.09
CA ALA A 68 -6.08 5.86 -13.05
C ALA A 68 -7.36 6.39 -12.37
N GLY A 69 -8.05 7.30 -13.07
CA GLY A 69 -9.31 7.90 -12.61
C GLY A 69 -9.14 9.31 -12.07
N ASN A 70 -10.13 10.15 -12.39
CA ASN A 70 -10.15 11.57 -12.03
C ASN A 70 -10.99 11.84 -10.78
N THR A 71 -11.84 10.87 -10.39
CA THR A 71 -12.71 10.99 -9.22
C THR A 71 -12.33 9.99 -8.13
N VAL A 72 -12.69 10.32 -6.88
CA VAL A 72 -12.52 9.41 -5.73
C VAL A 72 -13.24 8.08 -5.97
N PHE A 73 -14.40 8.11 -6.64
CA PHE A 73 -15.17 6.90 -6.94
C PHE A 73 -14.45 5.97 -7.94
N GLU A 74 -13.91 6.53 -9.02
CA GLU A 74 -13.13 5.77 -10.01
C GLU A 74 -11.88 5.15 -9.39
N ARG A 75 -11.12 5.93 -8.62
CA ARG A 75 -9.94 5.44 -7.91
C ARG A 75 -10.28 4.34 -6.91
N ALA A 76 -11.40 4.48 -6.20
CA ALA A 76 -11.87 3.46 -5.28
C ALA A 76 -12.29 2.17 -6.01
N LYS A 77 -12.82 2.27 -7.24
CA LYS A 77 -13.13 1.11 -8.09
C LYS A 77 -11.83 0.41 -8.52
N VAL A 78 -10.85 1.16 -9.03
CA VAL A 78 -9.53 0.63 -9.39
C VAL A 78 -8.88 -0.09 -8.21
N LEU A 79 -8.87 0.52 -7.02
CA LEU A 79 -8.29 -0.07 -5.82
C LEU A 79 -8.94 -1.41 -5.44
N ARG A 80 -10.25 -1.55 -5.67
CA ARG A 80 -10.98 -2.78 -5.36
C ARG A 80 -10.82 -3.83 -6.45
N ASP A 81 -10.66 -3.47 -7.71
CA ASP A 81 -10.69 -4.43 -8.81
C ASP A 81 -9.36 -5.20 -8.96
N TYR A 82 -9.40 -6.29 -9.72
CA TYR A 82 -8.20 -7.04 -10.09
C TYR A 82 -7.58 -6.41 -11.34
N TYR A 83 -6.25 -6.37 -11.38
CA TYR A 83 -5.50 -5.95 -12.56
C TYR A 83 -4.82 -7.15 -13.22
N SER A 84 -5.09 -7.38 -14.52
CA SER A 84 -4.38 -8.39 -15.30
C SER A 84 -3.05 -7.83 -15.81
N LEU A 85 -1.96 -8.13 -15.12
CA LEU A 85 -0.61 -7.77 -15.55
C LEU A 85 -0.08 -8.79 -16.54
N SER A 86 0.20 -8.36 -17.77
CA SER A 86 1.06 -9.10 -18.69
C SER A 86 2.51 -8.91 -18.27
N ARG A 87 3.15 -10.01 -17.88
CA ARG A 87 4.53 -10.04 -17.43
C ARG A 87 5.49 -10.06 -18.62
N ASP A 88 6.71 -9.63 -18.37
CA ASP A 88 7.74 -9.55 -19.42
C ASP A 88 8.20 -10.95 -19.89
N ASP A 89 7.96 -11.99 -19.09
CA ASP A 89 8.18 -13.41 -19.44
C ASP A 89 7.05 -14.02 -20.30
N GLY A 90 6.03 -13.24 -20.64
CA GLY A 90 4.86 -13.66 -21.41
C GLY A 90 3.74 -14.30 -20.59
N SER A 91 3.92 -14.46 -19.27
CA SER A 91 2.86 -14.94 -18.38
C SER A 91 1.87 -13.82 -18.00
N THR A 92 0.70 -14.22 -17.48
CA THR A 92 -0.28 -13.26 -16.94
C THR A 92 -0.39 -13.45 -15.43
N LYS A 93 -0.24 -12.37 -14.67
CA LYS A 93 -0.46 -12.33 -13.22
C LYS A 93 -1.65 -11.43 -12.90
N TRP A 94 -2.59 -11.95 -12.12
CA TRP A 94 -3.65 -11.14 -11.52
C TRP A 94 -3.14 -10.46 -10.25
N ILE A 95 -3.15 -9.13 -10.25
CA ILE A 95 -2.71 -8.28 -9.15
C ILE A 95 -3.95 -7.78 -8.39
N ARG A 96 -3.91 -7.88 -7.06
CA ARG A 96 -4.83 -7.25 -6.11
C ARG A 96 -4.11 -6.11 -5.40
N PHE A 97 -4.84 -5.06 -5.07
CA PHE A 97 -4.28 -3.92 -4.33
C PHE A 97 -4.69 -3.88 -2.86
N ILE A 98 -5.79 -4.54 -2.51
CA ILE A 98 -6.26 -4.69 -1.12
C ILE A 98 -6.86 -6.08 -0.90
N ASN A 99 -6.76 -6.57 0.34
CA ASN A 99 -7.55 -7.72 0.76
C ASN A 99 -8.99 -7.27 1.06
N LYS A 100 -9.96 -7.88 0.37
CA LYS A 100 -11.41 -7.61 0.57
C LYS A 100 -12.13 -8.80 1.20
N GLU A 101 -11.46 -9.94 1.29
CA GLU A 101 -12.06 -11.21 1.71
C GLU A 101 -11.65 -11.48 3.16
N ASP A 102 -10.34 -11.44 3.44
CA ASP A 102 -9.80 -11.64 4.79
C ASP A 102 -9.23 -10.31 5.33
N TRP A 103 -10.10 -9.33 5.53
CA TRP A 103 -9.70 -7.99 6.01
C TRP A 103 -9.31 -7.96 7.49
N CYS A 104 -9.67 -9.00 8.26
CA CYS A 104 -9.32 -9.22 9.67
C CYS A 104 -8.75 -10.63 9.88
N VAL A 105 -7.63 -10.97 9.23
CA VAL A 105 -6.83 -12.09 9.74
C VAL A 105 -5.99 -11.55 10.90
N PHE A 106 -6.50 -11.74 12.12
CA PHE A 106 -5.64 -11.70 13.30
C PHE A 106 -4.62 -12.84 13.14
N SER A 107 -3.37 -12.48 12.85
CA SER A 107 -2.21 -13.35 12.96
C SER A 107 -1.51 -13.10 14.28
#